data_AF-A0A8J4ULJ1-F1
#
_entry.id   AF-A0A8J4ULJ1-F1
#
_cell.length_a   1.000
_cell.length_b   1.000
_cell.length_c   1.000
_cell.angle_alpha   90.00
_cell.angle_beta   90.00
_cell.angle_gamma   90.00
#
_symmetry.space_group_name_H-M   'P 1'
#
loop_
_entity.id
_entity.type
_entity.pdbx_description
1 polymer ?
#
loop_
_entity_poly.entity_id
_entity_poly.type
_entity_poly.pdbx_seq_one_letter_code
_entity_poly.pdbx_strand_id
1 'polypeptide(L)'
;MSIRQLQGCLVLLAFFGHFNEAAKTVNEELSNIIGELWKLDNNRLNPGTDYKISLQGRAGFIPKGSNVAVDHASSPLFSHVNEDKLKSITTYARFMKLLDNYERSTGVAEKVTTDEIAENNAFLDAILETAVMKKAHQYLVKKGKSNSELRLFKTQLYNMWFRLYHRERNGG
;
A
#
# COMPACT_ATOMS: atom_id res chain seq x y z
N MET A 1 -24.54 -17.73 7.20
CA MET A 1 -25.36 -18.64 6.37
C MET A 1 -25.93 -17.86 5.19
N SER A 2 -25.77 -18.37 3.96
CA SER A 2 -26.26 -17.87 2.64
C SER A 2 -25.64 -16.55 2.14
N ILE A 3 -24.94 -16.39 1.00
CA ILE A 3 -25.04 -16.82 -0.42
C ILE A 3 -26.34 -16.34 -1.11
N ARG A 4 -26.14 -15.60 -2.24
CA ARG A 4 -27.06 -15.19 -3.33
C ARG A 4 -27.77 -13.84 -3.06
N GLN A 5 -27.85 -12.81 -3.93
CA GLN A 5 -27.59 -12.53 -5.36
C GLN A 5 -27.26 -11.01 -5.48
N LEU A 6 -26.36 -10.51 -6.34
CA LEU A 6 -26.39 -10.35 -7.81
C LEU A 6 -27.52 -9.44 -8.35
N GLN A 7 -27.06 -8.38 -9.03
CA GLN A 7 -27.71 -7.49 -10.01
C GLN A 7 -28.48 -6.25 -9.53
N GLY A 8 -28.12 -5.11 -10.13
CA GLY A 8 -29.01 -3.95 -10.26
C GLY A 8 -28.39 -2.59 -9.90
N CYS A 9 -27.57 -2.02 -10.79
CA CYS A 9 -27.79 -0.66 -11.32
C CYS A 9 -26.71 -0.31 -12.35
N LEU A 10 -27.05 -0.70 -13.57
CA LEU A 10 -26.58 -0.13 -14.82
C LEU A 10 -26.96 1.37 -14.90
N VAL A 11 -26.20 2.10 -15.71
CA VAL A 11 -26.48 3.42 -16.30
C VAL A 11 -26.09 4.65 -15.46
N LEU A 12 -24.86 5.14 -15.71
CA LEU A 12 -24.67 6.45 -16.33
C LEU A 12 -23.39 6.40 -17.20
N LEU A 13 -23.49 5.59 -18.26
CA LEU A 13 -22.67 5.69 -19.46
C LEU A 13 -23.63 6.08 -20.58
N ALA A 14 -23.82 7.39 -20.78
CA ALA A 14 -24.35 7.94 -22.01
C ALA A 14 -23.54 9.19 -22.32
N PHE A 15 -23.01 9.27 -23.54
CA PHE A 15 -22.05 10.25 -24.06
C PHE A 15 -20.57 10.01 -23.73
N PHE A 16 -20.05 8.85 -24.12
CA PHE A 16 -18.88 8.73 -25.01
C PHE A 16 -18.85 7.28 -25.52
N GLY A 17 -19.78 6.97 -26.43
CA GLY A 17 -19.88 5.68 -27.10
C GLY A 17 -18.78 5.51 -28.16
N HIS A 18 -17.59 5.16 -27.70
CA HIS A 18 -16.65 4.28 -28.39
C HIS A 18 -15.86 3.57 -27.29
N PHE A 19 -16.47 2.55 -26.68
CA PHE A 19 -15.71 1.52 -25.99
C PHE A 19 -14.89 0.81 -27.06
N ASN A 20 -13.68 1.30 -27.29
CA ASN A 20 -12.66 0.45 -27.85
C ASN A 20 -12.44 -0.64 -26.79
N GLU A 21 -12.71 -1.88 -27.16
CA GLU A 21 -12.28 -3.07 -26.47
C GLU A 21 -10.76 -3.11 -26.53
N ALA A 22 -10.12 -2.16 -25.85
CA ALA A 22 -8.69 -2.09 -25.72
C ALA A 22 -8.32 -3.33 -24.93
N ALA A 23 -7.72 -4.28 -25.63
CA ALA A 23 -7.01 -5.40 -25.07
C ALA A 23 -6.36 -5.00 -23.73
N LYS A 24 -6.33 -5.94 -22.80
CA LYS A 24 -5.63 -5.86 -21.51
C LYS A 24 -4.13 -5.65 -21.75
N THR A 25 -3.75 -4.45 -22.19
CA THR A 25 -2.42 -4.08 -22.63
C THR A 25 -1.63 -3.61 -21.42
N VAL A 26 -0.36 -4.00 -21.39
CA VAL A 26 0.57 -3.53 -20.38
C VAL A 26 0.63 -2.00 -20.47
N ASN A 27 0.47 -1.31 -19.33
CA ASN A 27 0.72 0.12 -19.28
C ASN A 27 2.24 0.33 -19.29
N GLU A 28 2.81 0.49 -20.48
CA GLU A 28 4.26 0.68 -20.68
C GLU A 28 4.80 1.86 -19.89
N GLU A 29 4.02 2.93 -19.80
CA GLU A 29 4.42 4.14 -19.09
C GLU A 29 4.58 3.89 -17.58
N LEU A 30 3.58 3.24 -16.97
CA LEU A 30 3.65 2.84 -15.56
C LEU A 30 4.75 1.79 -15.32
N SER A 31 4.93 0.85 -16.26
CA SER A 31 5.99 -0.16 -16.19
C SER A 31 7.37 0.49 -16.18
N ASN A 32 7.59 1.51 -17.00
CA ASN A 32 8.85 2.24 -17.08
C ASN A 32 9.13 3.00 -15.77
N ILE A 33 8.19 3.81 -15.28
CA ILE A 33 8.42 4.57 -14.05
C ILE A 33 8.60 3.64 -12.85
N ILE A 34 7.81 2.56 -12.71
CA ILE A 34 7.97 1.59 -11.63
C ILE A 34 9.33 0.88 -11.72
N GLY A 35 9.80 0.55 -12.92
CA GLY A 35 11.14 0.00 -13.14
C GLY A 35 12.26 0.97 -12.74
N GLU A 36 12.08 2.28 -12.96
CA GLU A 36 13.01 3.30 -12.48
C GLU A 36 12.98 3.42 -10.95
N LEU A 37 11.80 3.46 -10.34
CA LEU A 37 11.65 3.47 -8.88
C LEU A 37 12.31 2.25 -8.24
N TRP A 38 12.13 1.07 -8.86
CA TRP A 38 12.78 -0.16 -8.44
C TRP A 38 14.31 0.00 -8.40
N LYS A 39 14.93 0.60 -9.41
CA LYS A 39 16.39 0.80 -9.43
C LYS A 39 16.88 1.81 -8.40
N LEU A 40 16.05 2.80 -8.06
CA LEU A 40 16.38 3.86 -7.08
C LEU A 40 16.18 3.44 -5.63
N ASP A 41 15.56 2.28 -5.39
CA ASP A 41 15.32 1.77 -4.04
C ASP A 41 16.61 1.19 -3.43
N ASN A 42 17.38 2.09 -2.80
CA ASN A 42 18.60 1.78 -2.07
C ASN A 42 18.33 1.22 -0.67
N ASN A 43 17.11 1.37 -0.15
CA ASN A 43 16.76 0.91 1.19
C ASN A 43 16.28 -0.55 1.17
N ARG A 44 15.88 -1.07 0.02
CA ARG A 44 15.46 -2.47 -0.17
C ARG A 44 16.40 -3.49 0.47
N LEU A 45 15.81 -4.40 1.23
CA LEU A 45 16.50 -5.56 1.78
C LEU A 45 16.78 -6.60 0.68
N ASN A 46 17.94 -7.23 0.76
CA ASN A 46 18.38 -8.25 -0.19
C ASN A 46 18.02 -9.67 0.30
N PRO A 47 17.33 -10.48 -0.51
CA PRO A 47 17.07 -11.88 -0.20
C PRO A 47 18.38 -12.66 0.04
N GLY A 48 18.35 -13.60 0.97
CA GLY A 48 19.50 -14.45 1.32
C GLY A 48 20.52 -13.77 2.24
N THR A 49 20.61 -12.44 2.23
CA THR A 49 21.52 -11.65 3.07
C THR A 49 20.76 -10.97 4.21
N ASP A 50 19.82 -10.10 3.87
CA ASP A 50 19.09 -9.29 4.83
C ASP A 50 17.84 -10.02 5.36
N TYR A 51 17.25 -10.90 4.56
CA TYR A 51 16.14 -11.75 4.99
C TYR A 51 16.13 -13.09 4.25
N LYS A 52 15.52 -14.12 4.85
CA LYS A 52 15.32 -15.44 4.25
C LYS A 52 13.86 -15.84 4.39
N ILE A 53 13.31 -16.38 3.31
CA ILE A 53 11.94 -16.88 3.28
C ILE A 53 11.91 -18.39 3.03
N SER A 54 10.94 -19.06 3.65
CA SER A 54 10.59 -20.46 3.44
C SER A 54 9.18 -20.52 2.84
N LEU A 55 9.10 -20.69 1.52
CA LEU A 55 7.82 -20.72 0.79
C LEU A 55 6.97 -21.95 1.12
N GLN A 56 7.61 -23.04 1.56
CA GLN A 56 6.96 -24.28 1.99
C GLN A 56 6.02 -24.86 0.92
N GLY A 57 4.90 -25.46 1.33
CA GLY A 57 3.93 -26.06 0.42
C GLY A 57 2.98 -25.04 -0.21
N ARG A 58 2.42 -25.41 -1.38
CA ARG A 58 1.36 -24.63 -2.02
C ARG A 58 0.16 -24.53 -1.09
N ALA A 59 -0.36 -23.32 -0.89
CA ALA A 59 -1.59 -23.11 -0.14
C ALA A 59 -2.73 -23.99 -0.70
N GLY A 60 -3.44 -24.70 0.19
CA GLY A 60 -4.53 -25.59 -0.19
C GLY A 60 -5.64 -24.83 -0.94
N PHE A 61 -6.21 -25.46 -1.96
CA PHE A 61 -7.39 -24.92 -2.64
C PHE A 61 -8.58 -24.92 -1.66
N ILE A 62 -9.26 -23.78 -1.52
CA ILE A 62 -10.47 -23.66 -0.72
C ILE A 62 -11.68 -23.71 -1.66
N PRO A 63 -12.50 -24.77 -1.64
CA PRO A 63 -13.74 -24.83 -2.41
C PRO A 63 -14.70 -23.72 -2.00
N LYS A 64 -15.48 -23.21 -2.96
CA LYS A 64 -16.47 -22.16 -2.71
C LYS A 64 -17.51 -22.66 -1.68
N GLY A 65 -17.57 -22.02 -0.52
CA GLY A 65 -18.45 -22.39 0.60
C GLY A 65 -17.76 -23.11 1.76
N SER A 66 -16.46 -23.43 1.63
CA SER A 66 -15.61 -23.88 2.72
C SER A 66 -14.74 -22.72 3.24
N ASN A 67 -14.45 -22.71 4.53
CA ASN A 67 -13.39 -21.89 5.14
C ASN A 67 -12.22 -22.75 5.63
N VAL A 68 -12.25 -24.06 5.35
CA VAL A 68 -11.21 -25.01 5.76
C VAL A 68 -10.19 -25.08 4.64
N ALA A 69 -8.98 -24.60 4.94
CA ALA A 69 -7.79 -24.78 4.13
C ALA A 69 -6.86 -25.77 4.84
N VAL A 70 -6.27 -26.70 4.10
CA VAL A 70 -5.16 -27.50 4.64
C VAL A 70 -3.92 -26.61 4.64
N ASP A 71 -3.35 -26.41 5.83
CA ASP A 71 -2.08 -25.71 5.96
C ASP A 71 -0.94 -26.64 5.56
N HIS A 72 -0.24 -26.25 4.50
CA HIS A 72 0.96 -26.92 4.00
C HIS A 72 2.24 -26.16 4.37
N ALA A 73 2.15 -25.20 5.31
CA ALA A 73 3.25 -24.40 5.81
C ALA A 73 3.44 -24.62 7.32
N SER A 74 4.19 -25.66 7.69
CA SER A 74 4.48 -26.02 9.08
C SER A 74 5.45 -25.07 9.82
N SER A 75 6.04 -24.09 9.13
CA SER A 75 7.03 -23.13 9.62
C SER A 75 6.64 -21.69 9.26
N PRO A 76 7.20 -20.67 9.92
CA PRO A 76 6.99 -19.27 9.52
C PRO A 76 7.55 -18.98 8.11
N LEU A 77 6.91 -18.07 7.38
CA LEU A 77 7.38 -17.62 6.06
C LEU A 77 8.77 -16.99 6.15
N PHE A 78 9.01 -16.11 7.12
CA PHE A 78 10.33 -15.55 7.36
C PHE A 78 11.09 -16.45 8.34
N SER A 79 12.13 -17.11 7.86
CA SER A 79 13.05 -17.86 8.72
C SER A 79 14.12 -16.97 9.35
N HIS A 80 14.37 -15.80 8.75
CA HIS A 80 15.29 -14.80 9.26
C HIS A 80 14.98 -13.42 8.65
N VAL A 81 15.11 -12.37 9.47
CA VAL A 81 15.16 -10.98 9.04
C VAL A 81 16.22 -10.27 9.88
N ASN A 82 17.09 -9.49 9.24
CA ASN A 82 18.08 -8.67 9.93
C ASN A 82 17.39 -7.45 10.56
N GLU A 83 16.96 -7.61 11.81
CA GLU A 83 16.27 -6.55 12.57
C GLU A 83 17.15 -5.34 12.83
N ASP A 84 18.46 -5.53 13.05
CA ASP A 84 19.37 -4.42 13.30
C ASP A 84 19.45 -3.51 12.08
N LYS A 85 19.49 -4.10 10.88
CA LYS A 85 19.45 -3.36 9.63
C LYS A 85 18.12 -2.61 9.47
N LEU A 86 16.98 -3.26 9.77
CA LEU A 86 15.66 -2.60 9.76
C LEU A 86 15.62 -1.39 10.69
N LYS A 87 16.13 -1.53 11.91
CA LYS A 87 16.18 -0.45 12.90
C LYS A 87 17.17 0.66 12.52
N SER A 88 18.23 0.33 11.77
CA SER A 88 19.22 1.31 11.29
C SER A 88 18.76 2.14 10.08
N ILE A 89 17.88 1.60 9.23
CA ILE A 89 17.39 2.32 8.05
C ILE A 89 16.24 3.22 8.50
N THR A 90 16.44 4.53 8.44
CA THR A 90 15.48 5.53 8.93
C THR A 90 14.05 5.31 8.41
N THR A 91 13.87 4.98 7.13
CA THR A 91 12.52 4.79 6.57
C THR A 91 11.82 3.56 7.17
N TYR A 92 12.54 2.46 7.40
CA TYR A 92 11.98 1.27 8.06
C TYR A 92 11.72 1.53 9.54
N ALA A 93 12.65 2.18 10.25
CA ALA A 93 12.46 2.54 11.65
C ALA A 93 11.23 3.42 11.87
N ARG A 94 11.04 4.44 11.03
CA ARG A 94 9.84 5.30 11.08
C ARG A 94 8.57 4.55 10.69
N PHE A 95 8.64 3.66 9.69
CA PHE A 95 7.51 2.84 9.28
C PHE A 95 7.08 1.88 10.38
N MET A 96 8.03 1.22 11.05
CA MET A 96 7.73 0.30 12.15
C MET A 96 6.95 1.02 13.26
N LYS A 97 7.39 2.22 13.68
CA LYS A 97 6.64 3.03 14.65
C LYS A 97 5.17 3.25 14.30
N LEU A 98 4.84 3.41 13.01
CA LEU A 98 3.45 3.55 12.58
C LEU A 98 2.64 2.25 12.78
N LEU A 99 3.27 1.09 12.64
CA LEU A 99 2.62 -0.21 12.82
C LEU A 99 2.30 -0.48 14.29
N ASP A 100 3.13 0.03 15.20
CA ASP A 100 2.98 -0.12 16.65
C ASP A 100 1.67 0.50 17.16
N ASN A 101 1.15 1.51 16.44
CA ASN A 101 -0.08 2.24 16.78
C ASN A 101 -1.37 1.52 16.34
N TYR A 102 -1.28 0.42 15.59
CA TYR A 102 -2.46 -0.21 15.00
C TYR A 102 -3.23 -1.04 16.04
N GLU A 103 -4.32 -0.48 16.58
CA GLU A 103 -5.23 -1.17 17.50
C GLU A 103 -6.20 -2.08 16.72
N ARG A 104 -6.27 -3.37 17.10
CA ARG A 104 -7.11 -4.37 16.39
C ARG A 104 -8.60 -4.24 16.74
N SER A 105 -8.93 -3.50 17.80
CA SER A 105 -10.28 -3.35 18.31
C SER A 105 -11.16 -2.50 17.38
N THR A 106 -12.10 -3.15 16.68
CA THR A 106 -13.08 -2.47 15.82
C THR A 106 -14.26 -1.91 16.64
N GLY A 107 -14.76 -0.72 16.31
CA GLY A 107 -15.99 -0.16 16.89
C GLY A 107 -15.81 0.98 17.91
N VAL A 108 -14.57 1.38 18.18
CA VAL A 108 -14.23 2.61 18.91
C VAL A 108 -13.85 3.69 17.89
N ALA A 109 -14.26 4.93 18.13
CA ALA A 109 -13.80 6.05 17.30
C ALA A 109 -12.28 6.15 17.41
N GLU A 110 -11.58 5.97 16.29
CA GLU A 110 -10.12 6.14 16.22
C GLU A 110 -9.78 7.58 16.58
N LYS A 111 -9.04 7.77 17.68
CA LYS A 111 -8.56 9.08 18.10
C LYS A 111 -7.08 9.16 17.77
N VAL A 112 -6.73 9.96 16.76
CA VAL A 112 -5.34 10.26 16.46
C VAL A 112 -4.78 11.17 17.55
N THR A 113 -3.77 10.68 18.26
CA THR A 113 -3.01 11.40 19.27
C THR A 113 -2.01 12.37 18.63
N THR A 114 -1.52 13.33 19.40
CA THR A 114 -0.47 14.25 18.93
C THR A 114 0.81 13.50 18.57
N ASP A 115 1.12 12.42 19.29
CA ASP A 115 2.30 11.59 19.04
C ASP A 115 2.17 10.85 17.70
N GLU A 116 1.01 10.25 17.41
CA GLU A 116 0.75 9.61 16.11
C GLU A 116 0.83 10.59 14.94
N ILE A 117 0.36 11.84 15.13
CA ILE A 117 0.54 12.90 14.12
C ILE A 117 2.02 13.20 13.90
N ALA A 118 2.82 13.26 14.98
CA ALA A 118 4.26 13.50 14.88
C ALA A 118 4.97 12.33 14.16
N GLU A 119 4.56 11.08 14.43
CA GLU A 119 5.11 9.90 13.79
C GLU A 119 4.75 9.82 12.30
N ASN A 120 3.50 10.13 11.94
CA ASN A 120 3.06 10.25 10.54
C ASN A 120 3.93 11.26 9.78
N ASN A 121 4.16 12.44 10.39
CA ASN A 121 4.99 13.47 9.78
C ASN A 121 6.46 13.04 9.65
N ALA A 122 7.02 12.41 10.68
CA ALA A 122 8.39 11.92 10.67
C ALA A 122 8.61 10.83 9.62
N PHE A 123 7.62 9.95 9.40
CA PHE A 123 7.65 8.97 8.32
C PHE A 123 7.60 9.65 6.95
N LEU A 124 6.69 10.60 6.74
CA LEU A 124 6.59 11.35 5.48
C LEU A 124 7.89 12.10 5.16
N ASP A 125 8.51 12.74 6.15
CA ASP A 125 9.80 13.41 5.96
C ASP A 125 10.87 12.42 5.52
N ALA A 126 10.98 11.28 6.23
CA ALA A 126 11.97 10.25 5.90
C ALA A 126 11.80 9.69 4.48
N ILE A 127 10.57 9.42 4.03
CA ILE A 127 10.37 8.88 2.67
C ILE A 127 10.59 9.95 1.61
N LEU A 128 10.26 11.22 1.84
CA LEU A 128 10.43 12.32 0.87
C LEU A 128 11.90 12.63 0.59
N GLU A 129 12.80 12.29 1.51
CA GLU A 129 14.24 12.39 1.30
C GLU A 129 14.79 11.34 0.31
N THR A 130 14.10 10.23 0.12
CA THR A 130 14.56 9.12 -0.73
C THR A 130 14.56 9.48 -2.22
N ALA A 131 15.46 8.87 -2.99
CA ALA A 131 15.49 9.01 -4.44
C ALA A 131 14.20 8.49 -5.10
N VAL A 132 13.60 7.44 -4.52
CA VAL A 132 12.32 6.87 -4.95
C VAL A 132 11.22 7.92 -4.90
N MET A 133 11.01 8.58 -3.75
CA MET A 133 9.94 9.56 -3.65
C MET A 133 10.21 10.84 -4.43
N LYS A 134 11.47 11.29 -4.52
CA LYS A 134 11.83 12.43 -5.38
C LYS A 134 11.46 12.15 -6.83
N LYS A 135 11.74 10.93 -7.33
CA LYS A 135 11.38 10.53 -8.70
C LYS A 135 9.87 10.39 -8.88
N ALA A 136 9.16 9.79 -7.92
CA ALA A 136 7.71 9.68 -7.96
C ALA A 136 7.03 11.06 -7.97
N HIS A 137 7.52 12.00 -7.15
CA HIS A 137 7.02 13.37 -7.11
C HIS A 137 7.20 14.07 -8.45
N GLN A 138 8.40 14.01 -9.05
CA GLN A 138 8.67 14.56 -10.39
C GLN A 138 7.72 13.98 -11.46
N TYR A 139 7.48 12.67 -11.42
CA TYR A 139 6.55 12.01 -12.33
C TYR A 139 5.11 12.53 -12.16
N LEU A 140 4.63 12.62 -10.93
CA LEU A 140 3.27 13.11 -10.63
C LEU A 140 3.08 14.58 -10.98
N VAL A 141 4.10 15.41 -10.78
CA VAL A 141 4.10 16.82 -11.22
C VAL A 141 4.01 16.90 -12.74
N LYS A 142 4.81 16.13 -13.48
CA LYS A 142 4.76 16.07 -14.95
C LYS A 142 3.39 15.62 -15.47
N LYS A 143 2.65 14.82 -14.69
CA LYS A 143 1.29 14.38 -15.01
C LYS A 143 0.18 15.32 -14.54
N GLY A 144 0.54 16.46 -13.93
CA GLY A 144 -0.45 17.39 -13.36
C GLY A 144 -1.25 16.76 -12.21
N LYS A 145 -0.70 15.75 -11.53
CA LYS A 145 -1.36 15.03 -10.41
C LYS A 145 -0.89 15.48 -9.04
N SER A 146 0.21 16.24 -8.99
CA SER A 146 0.77 16.81 -7.75
C SER A 146 1.32 18.20 -7.99
N ASN A 147 1.34 19.01 -6.94
CA ASN A 147 2.00 20.32 -6.96
C ASN A 147 3.53 20.16 -6.93
N SER A 148 4.27 21.04 -7.59
CA SER A 148 5.74 21.03 -7.60
C SER A 148 6.36 21.41 -6.25
N GLU A 149 5.65 22.15 -5.39
CA GLU A 149 6.07 22.45 -4.03
C GLU A 149 6.03 21.20 -3.14
N LEU A 150 7.18 20.85 -2.57
CA LEU A 150 7.33 19.67 -1.73
C LEU A 150 6.40 19.70 -0.51
N ARG A 151 6.18 20.88 0.10
CA ARG A 151 5.27 21.04 1.24
C ARG A 151 3.83 20.66 0.86
N LEU A 152 3.36 21.10 -0.30
CA LEU A 152 2.01 20.78 -0.78
C LEU A 152 1.90 19.30 -1.17
N PHE A 153 2.96 18.72 -1.72
CA PHE A 153 3.02 17.28 -1.97
C PHE A 153 2.98 16.46 -0.67
N LYS A 154 3.72 16.86 0.37
CA LYS A 154 3.64 16.24 1.71
C LYS A 154 2.21 16.30 2.26
N THR A 155 1.56 17.46 2.18
CA THR A 155 0.15 17.61 2.59
C THR A 155 -0.79 16.72 1.78
N GLN A 156 -0.56 16.60 0.47
CA GLN A 156 -1.32 15.69 -0.40
C GLN A 156 -1.17 14.22 0.06
N LEU A 157 0.05 13.77 0.34
CA LEU A 157 0.32 12.42 0.86
C LEU A 157 -0.33 12.21 2.22
N TYR A 158 -0.20 13.18 3.14
CA TYR A 158 -0.81 13.10 4.47
C TYR A 158 -2.33 12.90 4.37
N ASN A 159 -3.00 13.70 3.54
CA ASN A 159 -4.44 13.62 3.34
C ASN A 159 -4.89 12.31 2.68
N MET A 160 -4.03 11.68 1.87
CA MET A 160 -4.34 10.42 1.20
C MET A 160 -4.17 9.21 2.13
N TRP A 161 -3.15 9.22 2.99
CA TRP A 161 -2.73 8.04 3.75
C TRP A 161 -3.10 8.09 5.24
N PHE A 162 -3.12 9.27 5.86
CA PHE A 162 -3.24 9.41 7.32
C PHE A 162 -4.49 10.17 7.77
N ARG A 163 -5.22 10.81 6.85
CA ARG A 163 -6.48 11.46 7.20
C ARG A 163 -7.56 10.40 7.42
N LEU A 164 -8.12 10.38 8.63
CA LEU A 164 -9.29 9.56 8.94
C LEU A 164 -10.46 9.94 8.03
N TYR A 165 -11.13 8.94 7.49
CA TYR A 165 -12.37 9.10 6.75
C TYR A 165 -13.40 8.10 7.26
N HIS A 166 -14.62 8.58 7.49
CA HIS A 166 -15.71 7.70 7.90
C HIS A 166 -16.23 6.96 6.67
N ARG A 167 -16.26 5.63 6.74
CA ARG A 167 -16.94 4.78 5.76
C ARG A 167 -18.42 4.65 6.11
N GLU A 168 -19.13 5.77 6.25
CA GLU A 168 -20.59 5.71 6.32
C GLU A 168 -21.15 5.59 4.91
N ARG A 169 -21.91 4.52 4.67
CA ARG A 169 -22.73 4.37 3.48
C ARG A 169 -24.12 4.93 3.78
N ASN A 170 -24.20 6.22 4.11
CA ASN A 170 -25.49 6.92 4.17
C ASN A 170 -25.85 7.38 2.75
N GLY A 171 -26.33 6.44 1.94
CA GLY A 171 -27.24 6.74 0.84
C GLY A 171 -28.65 6.54 1.37
N GLY A 172 -29.45 7.62 1.38
CA GLY A 172 -30.86 7.62 1.78
C GLY A 172 -31.77 6.85 0.84
#